data_AF-A0A9Q3H3R3-F1
#
_entry.id   AF-A0A9Q3H3R3-F1
#
_cell.length_a   1.000
_cell.length_b   1.000
_cell.length_c   1.000
_cell.angle_alpha   90.00
_cell.angle_beta   90.00
_cell.angle_gamma   90.00
#
_symmetry.space_group_name_H-M   'P 1'
#
loop_
_entity.id
_entity.type
_entity.pdbx_description
1 polymer ?
#
loop_
_entity_poly.entity_id
_entity_poly.type
_entity_poly.pdbx_seq_one_letter_code
_entity_poly.pdbx_strand_id
1 'polypeptide(L)'
;MGRLSEDKNKERVASTAWWPKWEQELSEYINTCERCQKANRNYGKKYGLLQHTEEAKHPWETINMDWVTGLVPGGEENLNSCLIIADRFSKSLSCLPCHKEDTEMDNPLLFWNNMISTCGVPKNIISDREPKFTSEFWTNLYDMLGTKIAFSTAYYPQTDGLAEKMIQTMEDILRRFCAYGMEYKVHEGYTHYWVTLLQAVQLAYNTSQNPTTGKSPSQVEKGWNPLFPVDHLKKNLVTIHPTAKDFHDMWKKACDTASKFIAEAK
;
A
#
# COMPACT_ATOMS: atom_id res chain seq x y z
N MET A 1 8.23 2.28 -5.71
CA MET A 1 6.82 2.25 -6.14
C MET A 1 5.80 2.75 -5.11
N GLY A 2 6.02 2.64 -3.78
CA GLY A 2 4.97 3.00 -2.80
C GLY A 2 5.08 4.32 -2.02
N ARG A 3 6.20 5.07 -2.08
CA ARG A 3 6.49 6.25 -1.22
C ARG A 3 6.01 6.08 0.24
N LEU A 4 6.37 4.94 0.83
CA LEU A 4 5.99 4.53 2.18
C LEU A 4 6.95 5.13 3.22
N SER A 5 6.68 4.92 4.51
CA SER A 5 7.58 5.34 5.61
C SER A 5 8.99 4.74 5.47
N GLU A 6 9.98 5.39 6.10
CA GLU A 6 11.38 4.95 6.07
C GLU A 6 11.54 3.48 6.51
N ASP A 7 10.91 3.09 7.61
CA ASP A 7 10.95 1.71 8.12
C ASP A 7 10.42 0.70 7.08
N LYS A 8 9.31 1.02 6.42
CA LYS A 8 8.74 0.17 5.36
C LYS A 8 9.66 0.08 4.14
N ASN A 9 10.37 1.15 3.81
CA ASN A 9 11.36 1.11 2.73
C ASN A 9 12.58 0.26 3.14
N LYS A 10 13.03 0.35 4.41
CA LYS A 10 14.14 -0.45 4.93
C LYS A 10 13.83 -1.94 4.89
N GLU A 11 12.68 -2.36 5.40
CA GLU A 11 12.25 -3.76 5.34
C GLU A 11 12.18 -4.27 3.90
N ARG A 12 11.65 -3.45 2.98
CA ARG A 12 11.57 -3.81 1.57
C ARG A 12 12.96 -3.97 0.95
N VAL A 13 13.89 -3.07 1.22
CA VAL A 13 15.25 -3.19 0.68
C VAL A 13 15.92 -4.43 1.27
N ALA A 14 15.83 -4.65 2.59
CA ALA A 14 16.40 -5.81 3.25
C ALA A 14 15.91 -7.16 2.67
N SER A 15 14.63 -7.24 2.27
CA SER A 15 14.07 -8.45 1.66
C SER A 15 14.49 -8.68 0.20
N THR A 16 15.09 -7.66 -0.43
CA THR A 16 15.19 -7.55 -1.88
C THR A 16 16.66 -7.45 -2.30
N ALA A 17 17.47 -6.65 -1.64
CA ALA A 17 18.84 -6.39 -2.03
C ALA A 17 19.72 -6.14 -0.79
N TRP A 18 21.03 -6.30 -0.96
CA TRP A 18 22.00 -6.04 0.09
C TRP A 18 23.26 -5.42 -0.52
N TRP A 19 23.79 -4.39 0.15
CA TRP A 19 25.12 -3.82 -0.12
C TRP A 19 25.67 -3.14 1.16
N PRO A 20 26.99 -2.93 1.29
CA PRO A 20 27.53 -2.23 2.45
C PRO A 20 26.91 -0.84 2.63
N LYS A 21 26.49 -0.49 3.85
CA LYS A 21 25.86 0.80 4.20
C LYS A 21 24.51 1.10 3.52
N TRP A 22 23.82 0.09 3.00
CA TRP A 22 22.53 0.25 2.33
C TRP A 22 21.48 1.00 3.17
N GLU A 23 21.44 0.77 4.49
CA GLU A 23 20.52 1.48 5.40
C GLU A 23 20.82 2.99 5.45
N GLN A 24 22.11 3.35 5.56
CA GLN A 24 22.55 4.73 5.62
C GLN A 24 22.26 5.45 4.30
N GLU A 25 22.59 4.80 3.17
CA GLU A 25 22.33 5.36 1.84
C GLU A 25 20.84 5.50 1.55
N LEU A 26 20.00 4.56 2.02
CA LEU A 26 18.55 4.65 1.90
C LEU A 26 17.99 5.80 2.74
N SER A 27 18.43 5.95 3.99
CA SER A 27 18.06 7.07 4.84
C SER A 27 18.48 8.40 4.23
N GLU A 28 19.70 8.49 3.71
CA GLU A 28 20.22 9.68 3.02
C GLU A 28 19.39 10.01 1.77
N TYR A 29 19.04 9.01 0.96
CA TYR A 29 18.16 9.20 -0.20
C TYR A 29 16.77 9.72 0.21
N ILE A 30 16.16 9.15 1.24
CA ILE A 30 14.84 9.59 1.71
C ILE A 30 14.90 11.03 2.26
N ASN A 31 15.97 11.37 2.97
CA ASN A 31 16.19 12.70 3.54
C ASN A 31 16.54 13.77 2.50
N THR A 32 17.23 13.39 1.43
CA THR A 32 17.61 14.30 0.33
C THR A 32 16.54 14.37 -0.77
N CYS A 33 15.58 13.43 -0.81
CA CYS A 33 14.52 13.43 -1.81
C CYS A 33 13.56 14.60 -1.58
N GLU A 34 13.73 15.67 -2.35
CA GLU A 34 12.90 16.90 -2.32
C GLU A 34 11.40 16.59 -2.35
N ARG A 35 10.99 15.60 -3.18
CA ARG A 35 9.60 15.18 -3.30
C ARG A 35 9.08 14.49 -2.03
N CYS A 36 9.90 13.69 -1.35
CA CYS A 36 9.53 13.06 -0.07
C CYS A 36 9.49 14.09 1.07
N GLN A 37 10.42 15.02 1.08
CA GLN A 37 10.49 16.08 2.10
C GLN A 37 9.32 17.07 1.99
N LYS A 38 8.98 17.53 0.77
CA LYS A 38 7.80 18.39 0.54
C LYS A 38 6.47 17.69 0.85
N ALA A 39 6.44 16.38 0.70
CA ALA A 39 5.27 15.54 0.93
C ALA A 39 5.03 15.17 2.41
N ASN A 40 6.08 15.17 3.23
CA ASN A 40 5.99 14.78 4.63
C ASN A 40 5.36 15.89 5.48
N ARG A 41 4.14 15.65 5.96
CA ARG A 41 3.52 16.46 7.01
C ARG A 41 4.10 16.01 8.35
N ASN A 42 4.55 16.95 9.18
CA ASN A 42 4.91 16.67 10.55
C ASN A 42 3.64 16.28 11.32
N TYR A 43 3.46 14.99 11.63
CA TYR A 43 2.36 14.54 12.49
C TYR A 43 2.55 15.09 13.90
N GLY A 44 1.74 16.08 14.27
CA GLY A 44 1.64 16.60 15.62
C GLY A 44 0.86 15.68 16.55
N LYS A 45 1.42 15.49 17.76
CA LYS A 45 0.92 14.84 18.99
C LYS A 45 0.38 13.39 18.92
N LYS A 46 0.84 12.59 19.88
CA LYS A 46 0.33 11.25 20.20
C LYS A 46 -1.13 11.36 20.64
N TYR A 47 -2.02 10.69 19.92
CA TYR A 47 -3.41 10.49 20.32
C TYR A 47 -3.48 9.72 21.65
N GLY A 48 -4.47 10.07 22.48
CA GLY A 48 -4.71 9.46 23.79
C GLY A 48 -5.07 7.98 23.72
N LEU A 49 -5.16 7.35 24.90
CA LEU A 49 -5.45 5.91 25.06
C LEU A 49 -6.68 5.48 24.25
N LEU A 50 -6.49 4.48 23.38
CA LEU A 50 -7.53 3.80 22.61
C LEU A 50 -8.35 2.91 23.55
N GLN A 51 -9.67 3.09 23.62
CA GLN A 51 -10.56 2.09 24.22
C GLN A 51 -10.82 0.97 23.20
N HIS A 52 -10.82 -0.27 23.69
CA HIS A 52 -11.09 -1.47 22.89
C HIS A 52 -12.51 -1.42 22.31
N THR A 53 -12.61 -1.33 20.98
CA THR A 53 -13.82 -1.77 20.26
C THR A 53 -13.73 -3.29 20.10
N GLU A 54 -14.87 -3.95 19.89
CA GLU A 54 -14.88 -5.33 19.45
C GLU A 54 -14.03 -5.45 18.17
N GLU A 55 -12.94 -6.20 18.27
CA GLU A 55 -12.11 -6.51 17.12
C GLU A 55 -12.89 -7.40 16.16
N ALA A 56 -12.83 -7.08 14.87
CA ALA A 56 -13.34 -7.97 13.83
C ALA A 56 -12.68 -9.35 13.99
N LYS A 57 -13.43 -10.44 13.78
CA LYS A 57 -12.94 -11.81 13.99
C LYS A 57 -12.50 -12.45 12.69
N HIS A 58 -13.04 -11.95 11.57
CA HIS A 58 -12.73 -12.43 10.24
C HIS A 58 -12.36 -11.28 9.30
N PRO A 59 -11.52 -11.53 8.27
CA PRO A 59 -11.29 -10.58 7.20
C PRO A 59 -12.62 -10.08 6.64
N TRP A 60 -12.71 -8.78 6.39
CA TRP A 60 -13.86 -8.11 5.76
C TRP A 60 -15.17 -8.13 6.55
N GLU A 61 -15.16 -8.58 7.81
CA GLU A 61 -16.35 -8.58 8.66
C GLU A 61 -16.83 -7.15 9.00
N THR A 62 -15.88 -6.28 9.32
CA THR A 62 -16.14 -4.85 9.58
C THR A 62 -15.19 -4.04 8.72
N ILE A 63 -15.76 -3.21 7.85
CA ILE A 63 -15.02 -2.34 6.95
C ILE A 63 -15.22 -0.87 7.30
N ASN A 64 -14.21 -0.08 7.00
CA ASN A 64 -14.25 1.37 7.03
C ASN A 64 -14.20 1.92 5.62
N MET A 65 -15.00 2.93 5.33
CA MET A 65 -15.08 3.55 4.01
C MET A 65 -14.97 5.06 4.12
N ASP A 66 -14.23 5.66 3.19
CA ASP A 66 -14.05 7.11 3.13
C ASP A 66 -13.79 7.57 1.70
N TRP A 67 -14.27 8.76 1.34
CA TRP A 67 -14.11 9.35 0.02
C TRP A 67 -12.99 10.38 0.01
N VAL A 68 -11.95 10.10 -0.78
CA VAL A 68 -10.97 11.12 -1.12
C VAL A 68 -11.50 11.93 -2.30
N THR A 69 -11.95 13.15 -2.04
CA THR A 69 -12.45 14.08 -3.06
C THR A 69 -11.43 15.17 -3.40
N GLY A 70 -11.66 15.86 -4.53
CA GLY A 70 -10.81 16.97 -4.99
C GLY A 70 -9.44 16.51 -5.45
N LEU A 71 -9.35 15.30 -6.02
CA LEU A 71 -8.16 14.86 -6.73
C LEU A 71 -8.12 15.51 -8.11
N VAL A 72 -6.93 15.68 -8.67
CA VAL A 72 -6.78 16.12 -10.06
C VAL A 72 -7.42 15.08 -10.98
N PRO A 73 -8.16 15.50 -12.03
CA PRO A 73 -8.73 14.57 -13.00
C PRO A 73 -7.66 13.62 -13.55
N GLY A 74 -7.94 12.32 -13.48
CA GLY A 74 -7.01 11.27 -13.88
C GLY A 74 -7.62 10.29 -14.88
N GLY A 75 -6.80 9.85 -15.83
CA GLY A 75 -7.21 8.91 -16.88
C GLY A 75 -8.04 9.57 -17.98
N GLU A 76 -8.42 8.78 -18.97
CA GLU A 76 -9.28 9.23 -20.07
C GLU A 76 -10.68 9.63 -19.57
N GLU A 77 -11.15 9.00 -18.50
CA GLU A 77 -12.46 9.27 -17.90
C GLU A 77 -12.48 10.45 -16.92
N ASN A 78 -11.34 11.13 -16.71
CA ASN A 78 -11.25 12.31 -15.84
C ASN A 78 -11.72 12.07 -14.39
N LEU A 79 -11.41 10.90 -13.82
CA LEU A 79 -11.78 10.53 -12.45
C LEU A 79 -11.12 11.49 -11.46
N ASN A 80 -11.91 12.05 -10.55
CA ASN A 80 -11.52 13.15 -9.64
C ASN A 80 -11.75 12.81 -8.16
N SER A 81 -12.16 11.58 -7.85
CA SER A 81 -12.35 11.08 -6.50
C SER A 81 -12.00 9.59 -6.38
N CYS A 82 -11.86 9.09 -5.16
CA CYS A 82 -11.51 7.69 -4.89
C CYS A 82 -12.17 7.23 -3.59
N LEU A 83 -12.88 6.10 -3.64
CA LEU A 83 -13.38 5.39 -2.47
C LEU A 83 -12.25 4.57 -1.87
N ILE A 84 -11.89 4.84 -0.62
CA ILE A 84 -10.96 4.01 0.14
C ILE A 84 -11.76 3.11 1.06
N ILE A 85 -11.44 1.82 1.04
CA ILE A 85 -12.09 0.79 1.84
C ILE A 85 -11.00 0.09 2.65
N ALA A 86 -11.12 0.10 3.97
CA ALA A 86 -10.18 -0.52 4.89
C ALA A 86 -10.84 -1.66 5.66
N ASP A 87 -10.25 -2.86 5.59
CA ASP A 87 -10.64 -3.96 6.45
C ASP A 87 -10.06 -3.78 7.86
N ARG A 88 -10.91 -3.80 8.88
CA ARG A 88 -10.46 -3.70 10.27
C ARG A 88 -9.68 -4.91 10.74
N PHE A 89 -9.89 -6.10 10.19
CA PHE A 89 -9.19 -7.29 10.63
C PHE A 89 -7.79 -7.37 10.04
N SER A 90 -7.70 -7.53 8.72
CA SER A 90 -6.43 -7.73 8.01
C SER A 90 -5.62 -6.46 7.82
N LYS A 91 -6.24 -5.28 8.02
CA LYS A 91 -5.65 -3.98 7.67
C LYS A 91 -5.41 -3.81 6.16
N SER A 92 -6.12 -4.61 5.34
CA SER A 92 -6.07 -4.53 3.88
C SER A 92 -6.84 -3.30 3.40
N LEU A 93 -6.31 -2.66 2.38
CA LEU A 93 -6.93 -1.51 1.73
C LEU A 93 -7.33 -1.85 0.30
N SER A 94 -8.48 -1.31 -0.11
CA SER A 94 -8.94 -1.25 -1.48
C SER A 94 -9.27 0.18 -1.87
N CYS A 95 -8.91 0.56 -3.09
CA CYS A 95 -9.14 1.90 -3.61
C CYS A 95 -9.89 1.82 -4.94
N LEU A 96 -11.06 2.44 -5.01
CA LEU A 96 -11.91 2.45 -6.20
C LEU A 96 -11.99 3.88 -6.74
N PRO A 97 -11.38 4.18 -7.89
CA PRO A 97 -11.42 5.52 -8.47
C PRO A 97 -12.82 5.78 -9.05
N CYS A 98 -13.29 7.02 -8.91
CA CYS A 98 -14.68 7.39 -9.23
C CYS A 98 -14.78 8.89 -9.54
N HIS A 99 -16.00 9.36 -9.83
CA HIS A 99 -16.29 10.80 -9.89
C HIS A 99 -16.90 11.29 -8.57
N LYS A 100 -16.56 12.52 -8.20
CA LYS A 100 -17.18 13.22 -7.08
C LYS A 100 -18.68 13.39 -7.35
N GLU A 101 -19.02 13.59 -8.62
CA GLU A 101 -20.37 13.81 -9.15
C GLU A 101 -21.20 12.52 -9.33
N ASP A 102 -20.64 11.35 -9.00
CA ASP A 102 -21.34 10.07 -9.06
C ASP A 102 -22.67 10.10 -8.29
N THR A 103 -23.70 9.52 -8.90
CA THR A 103 -25.07 9.57 -8.36
C THR A 103 -25.24 8.67 -7.14
N GLU A 104 -26.39 8.78 -6.47
CA GLU A 104 -26.74 7.94 -5.33
C GLU A 104 -26.79 6.44 -5.65
N MET A 105 -26.97 6.06 -6.93
CA MET A 105 -26.94 4.65 -7.36
C MET A 105 -25.53 4.19 -7.74
N ASP A 106 -24.72 5.07 -8.33
CA ASP A 106 -23.39 4.70 -8.83
C ASP A 106 -22.46 4.27 -7.69
N ASN A 107 -22.53 4.94 -6.54
CA ASN A 107 -21.70 4.64 -5.37
C ASN A 107 -21.90 3.20 -4.81
N PRO A 108 -23.13 2.76 -4.48
CA PRO A 108 -23.39 1.38 -4.08
C PRO A 108 -23.05 0.36 -5.17
N LEU A 109 -23.30 0.66 -6.45
CA LEU A 109 -22.91 -0.22 -7.55
C LEU A 109 -21.39 -0.34 -7.70
N LEU A 110 -20.65 0.76 -7.49
CA LEU A 110 -19.19 0.77 -7.51
C LEU A 110 -18.64 -0.19 -6.45
N PHE A 111 -19.13 -0.11 -5.21
CA PHE A 111 -18.74 -1.08 -4.18
C PHE A 111 -19.18 -2.49 -4.54
N TRP A 112 -20.44 -2.68 -4.94
CA TRP A 112 -21.00 -3.99 -5.24
C TRP A 112 -20.19 -4.74 -6.31
N ASN A 113 -19.94 -4.07 -7.43
CA ASN A 113 -19.29 -4.67 -8.59
C ASN A 113 -17.81 -4.98 -8.37
N ASN A 114 -17.13 -4.20 -7.52
CA ASN A 114 -15.68 -4.31 -7.36
C ASN A 114 -15.26 -5.06 -6.10
N MET A 115 -16.09 -5.08 -5.06
CA MET A 115 -15.68 -5.57 -3.73
C MET A 115 -16.39 -6.83 -3.29
N ILE A 116 -17.68 -7.03 -3.61
CA ILE A 116 -18.46 -8.14 -3.06
C ILE A 116 -17.85 -9.51 -3.37
N SER A 117 -17.24 -9.69 -4.54
CA SER A 117 -16.54 -10.94 -4.90
C SER A 117 -15.27 -11.18 -4.07
N THR A 118 -14.65 -10.11 -3.55
CA THR A 118 -13.42 -10.16 -2.76
C THR A 118 -13.70 -10.24 -1.27
N CYS A 119 -14.61 -9.40 -0.76
CA CYS A 119 -14.86 -9.22 0.66
C CYS A 119 -16.13 -9.93 1.16
N GLY A 120 -17.01 -10.37 0.26
CA GLY A 120 -18.35 -10.82 0.62
C GLY A 120 -19.25 -9.67 1.07
N VAL A 121 -20.38 -10.00 1.68
CA VAL A 121 -21.24 -9.00 2.32
C VAL A 121 -20.71 -8.73 3.73
N PRO A 122 -20.22 -7.53 4.05
CA PRO A 122 -19.70 -7.21 5.38
C PRO A 122 -20.82 -7.19 6.42
N LYS A 123 -20.51 -7.50 7.68
CA LYS A 123 -21.49 -7.37 8.77
C LYS A 123 -21.68 -5.93 9.19
N ASN A 124 -20.60 -5.13 9.18
CA ASN A 124 -20.63 -3.73 9.57
C ASN A 124 -19.88 -2.87 8.55
N ILE A 125 -20.48 -1.76 8.15
CA ILE A 125 -19.83 -0.70 7.37
C ILE A 125 -19.77 0.54 8.25
N ILE A 126 -18.55 1.06 8.44
CA ILE A 126 -18.30 2.30 9.16
C ILE A 126 -17.86 3.35 8.15
N SER A 127 -18.60 4.43 8.03
CA SER A 127 -18.27 5.54 7.13
C SER A 127 -18.48 6.87 7.81
N ASP A 128 -17.97 7.95 7.24
CA ASP A 128 -18.38 9.28 7.67
C ASP A 128 -19.83 9.59 7.24
N ARG A 129 -20.31 10.77 7.63
CA ARG A 129 -21.66 11.25 7.30
C ARG A 129 -21.72 11.94 5.93
N GLU A 130 -20.91 11.53 4.97
CA GLU A 130 -21.04 12.07 3.63
C GLU A 130 -22.39 11.68 3.01
N PRO A 131 -23.05 12.59 2.27
CA PRO A 131 -24.33 12.33 1.61
C PRO A 131 -24.36 11.05 0.77
N LYS A 132 -23.20 10.68 0.21
CA LYS A 132 -23.00 9.47 -0.58
C LYS A 132 -23.24 8.17 0.21
N PHE A 133 -22.97 8.17 1.52
CA PHE A 133 -23.20 7.03 2.42
C PHE A 133 -24.55 7.08 3.15
N THR A 134 -25.23 8.24 3.12
CA THR A 134 -26.53 8.44 3.75
C THR A 134 -27.70 8.40 2.76
N SER A 135 -27.47 8.05 1.48
CA SER A 135 -28.55 7.94 0.50
C SER A 135 -29.51 6.81 0.89
N GLU A 136 -30.80 7.02 0.65
CA GLU A 136 -31.84 6.05 1.01
C GLU A 136 -31.60 4.69 0.32
N PHE A 137 -31.10 4.73 -0.93
CA PHE A 137 -30.75 3.53 -1.67
C PHE A 137 -29.60 2.76 -1.01
N TRP A 138 -28.52 3.44 -0.60
CA TRP A 138 -27.40 2.81 0.10
C TRP A 138 -27.86 2.18 1.43
N THR A 139 -28.61 2.92 2.24
CA THR A 139 -29.08 2.42 3.54
C THR A 139 -30.01 1.23 3.38
N ASN A 140 -30.97 1.30 2.45
CA ASN A 140 -31.93 0.21 2.23
C ASN A 140 -31.28 -1.04 1.63
N LEU A 141 -30.33 -0.87 0.70
CA LEU A 141 -29.61 -1.99 0.08
C LEU A 141 -28.89 -2.81 1.15
N TYR A 142 -28.11 -2.16 2.01
CA TYR A 142 -27.33 -2.87 3.02
C TYR A 142 -28.16 -3.36 4.19
N ASP A 143 -29.25 -2.69 4.56
CA ASP A 143 -30.22 -3.21 5.53
C ASP A 143 -30.85 -4.53 5.02
N MET A 144 -31.25 -4.58 3.75
CA MET A 144 -31.75 -5.80 3.11
C MET A 144 -30.71 -6.93 3.05
N LEU A 145 -29.43 -6.59 2.94
CA LEU A 145 -28.32 -7.56 2.96
C LEU A 145 -27.91 -7.98 4.38
N GLY A 146 -28.52 -7.41 5.42
CA GLY A 146 -28.21 -7.69 6.82
C GLY A 146 -26.92 -7.01 7.33
N THR A 147 -26.44 -6.00 6.61
CA THR A 147 -25.27 -5.19 6.95
C THR A 147 -25.67 -4.00 7.80
N LYS A 148 -25.01 -3.81 8.94
CA LYS A 148 -25.21 -2.65 9.81
C LYS A 148 -24.35 -1.49 9.33
N ILE A 149 -24.96 -0.36 9.01
CA ILE A 149 -24.24 0.88 8.71
C ILE A 149 -24.10 1.70 9.99
N ALA A 150 -22.87 2.08 10.33
CA ALA A 150 -22.56 2.96 11.43
C ALA A 150 -21.84 4.20 10.91
N PHE A 151 -22.38 5.38 11.20
CA PHE A 151 -21.74 6.63 10.82
C PHE A 151 -20.77 7.07 11.93
N SER A 152 -19.52 7.33 11.56
CA SER A 152 -18.55 7.94 12.47
C SER A 152 -19.10 9.28 12.96
N THR A 153 -19.02 9.50 14.26
CA THR A 153 -19.37 10.79 14.88
C THR A 153 -18.09 11.38 15.42
N ALA A 154 -18.02 12.71 15.51
CA ALA A 154 -16.94 13.41 16.19
C ALA A 154 -16.73 12.96 17.67
N TYR A 155 -17.66 12.18 18.23
CA TYR A 155 -17.66 11.67 19.60
C TYR A 155 -17.15 10.22 19.77
N TYR A 156 -16.88 9.48 18.68
CA TYR A 156 -16.28 8.13 18.72
C TYR A 156 -14.85 8.04 18.10
N PRO A 157 -13.93 9.02 18.30
CA PRO A 157 -12.59 8.99 17.70
C PRO A 157 -11.70 7.85 18.23
N GLN A 158 -12.02 7.29 19.41
CA GLN A 158 -11.24 6.19 20.00
C GLN A 158 -11.50 4.84 19.34
N THR A 159 -12.69 4.64 18.75
CA THR A 159 -13.07 3.37 18.10
C THR A 159 -12.64 3.31 16.64
N ASP A 160 -12.32 4.44 16.02
CA ASP A 160 -12.02 4.55 14.59
C ASP A 160 -10.58 4.92 14.25
N GLY A 161 -9.78 5.35 15.23
CA GLY A 161 -8.43 5.88 15.02
C GLY A 161 -7.45 4.96 14.27
N LEU A 162 -7.62 3.63 14.31
CA LEU A 162 -6.79 2.72 13.50
C LEU A 162 -7.17 2.74 12.02
N ALA A 163 -8.46 2.64 11.71
CA ALA A 163 -8.93 2.66 10.33
C ALA A 163 -8.80 4.05 9.72
N GLU A 164 -9.14 5.09 10.47
CA GLU A 164 -8.88 6.49 10.12
C GLU A 164 -7.40 6.69 9.76
N LYS A 165 -6.47 6.19 10.58
CA LYS A 165 -5.03 6.32 10.28
C LYS A 165 -4.62 5.59 9.00
N MET A 166 -5.21 4.42 8.72
CA MET A 166 -4.94 3.67 7.48
C MET A 166 -5.44 4.45 6.26
N ILE A 167 -6.65 4.97 6.33
CA ILE A 167 -7.28 5.77 5.28
C ILE A 167 -6.50 7.07 5.07
N GLN A 168 -6.17 7.81 6.13
CA GLN A 168 -5.35 9.02 6.06
C GLN A 168 -3.97 8.75 5.44
N THR A 169 -3.33 7.63 5.80
CA THR A 169 -2.05 7.25 5.18
C THR A 169 -2.20 7.06 3.68
N MET A 170 -3.29 6.42 3.24
CA MET A 170 -3.53 6.18 1.82
C MET A 170 -3.96 7.45 1.08
N GLU A 171 -4.78 8.31 1.69
CA GLU A 171 -5.12 9.64 1.19
C GLU A 171 -3.85 10.48 0.98
N ASP A 172 -2.96 10.54 1.98
CA ASP A 172 -1.70 11.27 1.88
C ASP A 172 -0.85 10.71 0.72
N ILE A 173 -0.78 9.37 0.57
CA ILE A 173 -0.11 8.74 -0.56
C ILE A 173 -0.74 9.18 -1.89
N LEU A 174 -2.06 9.11 -2.03
CA LEU A 174 -2.79 9.51 -3.25
C LEU A 174 -2.55 10.99 -3.58
N ARG A 175 -2.71 11.88 -2.60
CA ARG A 175 -2.47 13.32 -2.80
C ARG A 175 -1.03 13.61 -3.20
N ARG A 176 -0.04 12.88 -2.67
CA ARG A 176 1.36 12.98 -3.10
C ARG A 176 1.55 12.50 -4.53
N PHE A 177 0.88 11.42 -4.94
CA PHE A 177 0.89 10.96 -6.32
C PHE A 177 0.18 11.93 -7.26
N CYS A 178 -0.88 12.62 -6.82
CA CYS A 178 -1.55 13.65 -7.63
C CYS A 178 -0.71 14.93 -7.74
N ALA A 179 -0.16 15.43 -6.62
CA ALA A 179 0.57 16.70 -6.58
C ALA A 179 1.98 16.62 -7.17
N TYR A 180 2.67 15.50 -6.95
CA TYR A 180 4.01 15.22 -7.49
C TYR A 180 3.97 14.11 -8.52
N GLY A 181 2.81 13.96 -9.19
CA GLY A 181 2.58 13.03 -10.27
C GLY A 181 3.81 12.95 -11.13
N MET A 182 4.23 11.71 -11.34
CA MET A 182 5.46 11.44 -12.05
C MET A 182 5.30 12.10 -13.42
N GLU A 183 5.97 13.23 -13.64
CA GLU A 183 6.50 13.58 -14.95
C GLU A 183 7.48 12.46 -15.31
N TYR A 184 6.97 11.25 -15.54
CA TYR A 184 7.50 10.36 -16.55
C TYR A 184 7.11 11.03 -17.87
N LYS A 185 7.72 12.19 -18.15
CA LYS A 185 8.12 12.48 -19.51
C LYS A 185 9.20 11.45 -19.83
N VAL A 186 8.78 10.20 -20.05
CA VAL A 186 9.53 9.37 -20.95
C VAL A 186 9.54 10.17 -22.24
N HIS A 187 10.70 10.33 -22.87
CA HIS A 187 10.84 11.00 -24.16
C HIS A 187 9.89 10.43 -25.26
N GLU A 188 9.09 9.39 -24.93
CA GLU A 188 8.11 8.69 -25.77
C GLU A 188 6.62 8.89 -25.37
N GLY A 189 6.27 9.79 -24.45
CA GLY A 189 4.88 10.30 -24.36
C GLY A 189 3.89 9.62 -23.39
N TYR A 190 4.30 8.65 -22.55
CA TYR A 190 3.38 8.03 -21.58
C TYR A 190 3.26 8.81 -20.25
N THR A 191 2.20 9.61 -20.10
CA THR A 191 1.84 10.22 -18.81
C THR A 191 1.08 9.20 -17.97
N HIS A 192 1.62 8.81 -16.80
CA HIS A 192 0.91 7.93 -15.89
C HIS A 192 0.00 8.76 -14.97
N TYR A 193 -1.31 8.53 -15.06
CA TYR A 193 -2.29 9.14 -14.15
C TYR A 193 -2.28 8.43 -12.79
N TRP A 194 -2.73 9.12 -11.73
CA TRP A 194 -2.84 8.51 -10.40
C TRP A 194 -3.73 7.26 -10.42
N VAL A 195 -4.75 7.24 -11.29
CA VAL A 195 -5.67 6.10 -11.52
C VAL A 195 -4.91 4.85 -11.98
N THR A 196 -3.96 4.97 -12.91
CA THR A 196 -3.22 3.82 -13.46
C THR A 196 -2.17 3.26 -12.50
N LEU A 197 -1.78 4.06 -11.51
CA LEU A 197 -0.83 3.66 -10.47
C LEU A 197 -1.53 3.12 -9.23
N LEU A 198 -2.85 3.27 -9.14
CA LEU A 198 -3.62 2.97 -7.93
C LEU A 198 -3.45 1.52 -7.50
N GLN A 199 -3.52 0.57 -8.44
CA GLN A 199 -3.34 -0.85 -8.14
C GLN A 199 -1.92 -1.16 -7.66
N ALA A 200 -0.90 -0.50 -8.23
CA ALA A 200 0.48 -0.66 -7.81
C ALA A 200 0.72 -0.10 -6.39
N VAL A 201 0.06 1.00 -6.04
CA VAL A 201 0.09 1.59 -4.70
C VAL A 201 -0.63 0.69 -3.70
N GLN A 202 -1.83 0.20 -4.04
CA GLN A 202 -2.61 -0.71 -3.21
C GLN A 202 -1.82 -2.00 -2.93
N LEU A 203 -1.22 -2.60 -3.97
CA LEU A 203 -0.34 -3.75 -3.82
C LEU A 203 0.85 -3.44 -2.90
N ALA A 204 1.53 -2.31 -3.15
CA ALA A 204 2.65 -1.90 -2.32
C ALA A 204 2.28 -1.71 -0.85
N TYR A 205 1.10 -1.17 -0.56
CA TYR A 205 0.58 -1.02 0.80
C TYR A 205 0.29 -2.39 1.41
N ASN A 206 -0.52 -3.21 0.73
CA ASN A 206 -1.01 -4.49 1.25
C ASN A 206 0.08 -5.54 1.42
N THR A 207 1.27 -5.37 0.84
CA THR A 207 2.43 -6.25 1.08
C THR A 207 3.43 -5.69 2.09
N SER A 208 3.25 -4.45 2.56
CA SER A 208 4.15 -3.86 3.55
C SER A 208 3.72 -4.27 4.95
N GLN A 209 4.69 -4.53 5.84
CA GLN A 209 4.35 -4.94 7.20
C GLN A 209 3.58 -3.83 7.91
N ASN A 210 2.55 -4.25 8.65
CA ASN A 210 1.81 -3.37 9.54
C ASN A 210 2.37 -3.53 10.97
N PRO A 211 2.84 -2.45 11.63
CA PRO A 211 3.40 -2.53 12.98
C PRO A 211 2.46 -3.14 14.01
N THR A 212 1.14 -3.01 13.83
CA THR A 212 0.14 -3.53 14.76
C THR A 212 0.01 -5.05 14.66
N THR A 213 0.12 -5.63 13.45
CA THR A 213 -0.08 -7.08 13.23
C THR A 213 1.24 -7.85 13.11
N GLY A 214 2.36 -7.17 12.89
CA GLY A 214 3.66 -7.79 12.60
C GLY A 214 3.69 -8.57 11.27
N LYS A 215 2.63 -8.46 10.46
CA LYS A 215 2.47 -9.12 9.16
C LYS A 215 1.98 -8.10 8.14
N SER A 216 2.16 -8.39 6.85
CA SER A 216 1.51 -7.57 5.83
C SER A 216 0.00 -7.84 5.78
N PRO A 217 -0.82 -6.87 5.34
CA PRO A 217 -2.25 -7.11 5.17
C PRO A 217 -2.58 -8.31 4.28
N SER A 218 -1.84 -8.51 3.18
CA SER A 218 -2.04 -9.65 2.27
C SER A 218 -1.75 -10.99 2.96
N GLN A 219 -0.77 -11.05 3.86
CA GLN A 219 -0.51 -12.26 4.64
C GLN A 219 -1.63 -12.58 5.63
N VAL A 220 -2.25 -11.55 6.21
CA VAL A 220 -3.37 -11.75 7.15
C VAL A 220 -4.66 -12.11 6.40
N GLU A 221 -4.92 -11.45 5.28
CA GLU A 221 -6.11 -11.63 4.46
C GLU A 221 -6.08 -12.94 3.64
N LYS A 222 -5.00 -13.16 2.90
CA LYS A 222 -4.87 -14.23 1.88
C LYS A 222 -3.96 -15.36 2.31
N GLY A 223 -3.14 -15.15 3.35
CA GLY A 223 -2.11 -16.10 3.78
C GLY A 223 -0.78 -15.98 3.04
N TRP A 224 -0.66 -15.11 2.03
CA TRP A 224 0.54 -14.94 1.22
C TRP A 224 0.69 -13.51 0.68
N ASN A 225 1.91 -13.13 0.32
CA ASN A 225 2.19 -11.87 -0.37
C ASN A 225 2.26 -12.11 -1.88
N PRO A 226 1.55 -11.32 -2.71
CA PRO A 226 1.73 -11.36 -4.15
C PRO A 226 3.14 -10.99 -4.58
N LEU A 227 3.58 -11.62 -5.68
CA LEU A 227 4.89 -11.39 -6.26
C LEU A 227 4.93 -10.02 -6.97
N PHE A 228 6.07 -9.35 -6.85
CA PHE A 228 6.39 -8.17 -7.61
C PHE A 228 7.13 -8.55 -8.90
N PRO A 229 7.12 -7.68 -9.93
CA PRO A 229 7.92 -7.89 -11.14
C PRO A 229 9.40 -8.21 -10.86
N VAL A 230 9.97 -7.57 -9.82
CA VAL A 230 11.36 -7.80 -9.40
C VAL A 230 11.61 -9.23 -8.91
N ASP A 231 10.61 -9.89 -8.33
CA ASP A 231 10.74 -11.27 -7.82
C ASP A 231 10.88 -12.26 -8.98
N HIS A 232 10.21 -11.97 -10.10
CA HIS A 232 10.38 -12.73 -11.34
C HIS A 232 11.74 -12.50 -11.99
N LEU A 233 12.24 -11.26 -11.98
CA LEU A 233 13.56 -10.93 -12.52
C LEU A 233 14.70 -11.57 -11.72
N LYS A 234 14.52 -11.74 -10.42
CA LYS A 234 15.52 -12.32 -9.51
C LYS A 234 15.63 -13.83 -9.55
N LYS A 235 14.61 -14.55 -10.03
CA LYS A 235 14.69 -16.01 -10.17
C LYS A 235 15.90 -16.48 -10.99
N ASN A 236 16.38 -15.64 -11.91
CA ASN A 236 17.52 -15.94 -12.78
C ASN A 236 18.85 -15.32 -12.30
N LEU A 237 18.86 -14.59 -11.18
CA LEU A 237 20.07 -13.99 -10.63
C LEU A 237 20.69 -14.95 -9.61
N VAL A 238 21.91 -15.42 -9.89
CA VAL A 238 22.72 -16.16 -8.92
C VAL A 238 22.91 -15.26 -7.71
N THR A 239 22.42 -15.68 -6.54
CA THR A 239 22.64 -14.97 -5.28
C THR A 239 24.08 -15.19 -4.86
N ILE A 240 25.01 -14.46 -5.48
CA ILE A 240 26.41 -14.50 -5.07
C ILE A 240 26.51 -13.61 -3.83
N HIS A 241 26.44 -14.22 -2.64
CA HIS A 241 26.81 -13.54 -1.40
C HIS A 241 28.22 -12.92 -1.58
N PRO A 242 28.52 -11.72 -1.07
CA PRO A 242 29.83 -11.10 -1.25
C PRO A 242 30.98 -12.04 -0.88
N THR A 243 30.83 -12.78 0.23
CA THR A 243 31.77 -13.80 0.67
C THR A 243 31.89 -14.98 -0.30
N ALA A 244 30.83 -15.32 -1.04
CA ALA A 244 30.88 -16.35 -2.08
C ALA A 244 31.60 -15.86 -3.34
N LYS A 245 31.52 -14.55 -3.66
CA LYS A 245 32.33 -13.93 -4.72
C LYS A 245 33.80 -13.90 -4.33
N ASP A 246 34.09 -13.45 -3.11
CA ASP A 246 35.45 -13.42 -2.56
C ASP A 246 36.04 -14.83 -2.48
N PHE A 247 35.24 -15.83 -2.08
CA PHE A 247 35.64 -17.23 -2.08
C PHE A 247 35.88 -17.77 -3.50
N HIS A 248 35.03 -17.41 -4.47
CA HIS A 248 35.22 -17.79 -5.87
C HIS A 248 36.52 -17.19 -6.46
N ASP A 249 36.78 -15.92 -6.18
CA ASP A 249 37.99 -15.22 -6.65
C ASP A 249 39.26 -15.77 -5.97
N MET A 250 39.18 -16.08 -4.66
CA MET A 250 40.24 -16.79 -3.94
C MET A 250 40.49 -18.18 -4.55
N TRP A 251 39.44 -18.95 -4.83
CA TRP A 251 39.53 -20.28 -5.40
C TRP A 251 40.15 -20.26 -6.80
N LYS A 252 39.74 -19.32 -7.66
CA LYS A 252 40.37 -19.10 -8.97
C LYS A 252 41.86 -18.81 -8.85
N LYS A 253 42.26 -17.89 -7.96
CA LYS A 253 43.67 -17.58 -7.72
C LYS A 253 44.46 -18.81 -7.25
N ALA A 254 43.87 -19.64 -6.40
CA ALA A 254 44.49 -20.88 -5.93
C ALA A 254 44.68 -21.89 -7.08
N CYS A 255 43.67 -22.08 -7.93
CA CYS A 255 43.75 -22.94 -9.11
C CYS A 255 44.80 -22.46 -10.13
N ASP A 256 44.85 -21.15 -10.40
CA ASP A 256 45.83 -20.56 -11.32
C ASP A 256 47.26 -20.72 -10.80
N THR A 257 47.43 -20.57 -9.49
CA THR A 257 48.73 -20.74 -8.82
C THR A 257 49.18 -22.20 -8.85
N ALA A 258 48.29 -23.15 -8.53
CA ALA A 258 48.58 -24.58 -8.61
C ALA A 258 48.92 -25.01 -10.04
N SER A 259 48.23 -24.47 -11.05
CA SER A 259 48.49 -24.76 -12.45
C SER A 259 49.86 -24.25 -12.90
N LYS A 260 50.29 -23.07 -12.42
CA LYS A 260 51.65 -22.56 -12.66
C LYS A 260 52.72 -23.45 -12.06
N PHE A 261 52.56 -23.90 -10.81
CA PHE A 261 53.53 -24.79 -10.18
C PHE A 261 53.63 -26.16 -10.88
N ILE A 262 52.52 -26.69 -11.41
CA ILE A 262 52.53 -27.92 -12.20
C ILE A 262 53.24 -27.72 -13.54
N ALA A 263 53.12 -26.53 -14.15
CA ALA A 263 53.81 -26.20 -15.39
C ALA A 263 55.32 -25.96 -15.20
N GLU A 264 55.74 -25.41 -14.06
CA GLU A 264 57.14 -25.21 -13.69
C GLU A 264 57.85 -26.51 -13.26
N ALA A 265 57.08 -27.54 -12.86
CA ALA A 265 57.59 -28.84 -12.45
C ALA A 265 57.76 -29.84 -13.62
N LYS A 266 57.53 -29.42 -14.87
CA LYS A 266 57.78 -30.19 -16.10
C LYS A 266 59.00 -29.64 -16.84
#